data_AF-A0A7Y2H192-F1
#
_entry.id   AF-A0A7Y2H192-F1
#
_cell.length_a   1.000
_cell.length_b   1.000
_cell.length_c   1.000
_cell.angle_alpha   90.00
_cell.angle_beta   90.00
_cell.angle_gamma   90.00
#
_symmetry.space_group_name_H-M   'P 1'
#
loop_
_entity.id
_entity.type
_entity.pdbx_description
1 polymer ?
#
loop_
_entity_poly.entity_id
_entity_poly.type
_entity_poly.pdbx_seq_one_letter_code
_entity_poly.pdbx_strand_id
1 'polypeptide(L)'
;MSAPKERNDLKSFVTSRPVAVLMIFTAAVVFGFFSYGRLPVNLMPELSYPTLTIRTEYPGAAPEEVENDISRLIEEAVGVIGGLRNLSSVSRAEVSDVILEFSWDTKMSDATQDVLERLDSVFLPTEAKRPLILHFDPSLDPVMELSLAGTGDAFEGDEGLRRLRRLADRQVKRQLEPVKGVAAVRVKGGLEEEIHVLLEEEALRRTGVSIQQVINRLRQENINLAGGTIQEGRTEYLVRTLNEFKDLEQIQETIIATVDGREVRVSDLGRVLRANRDRQLVTRTNGSESVQLEIFKEADANMVALSKRIRTVLGDWKPGDEEDEDARGLAARLNKEEDAQLQLVADRSGFIESSINEVRNTAVLGGLLAVLVLFFFLRDVRTTLIIAVSIPLSLLMTFAPMNLLGTSLNIMSLGGLALGIGMLVDSSIVVLESIHRCRSEGD
;
A
#
# COMPACT_ATOMS: atom_id res chain seq x y z
N MET A 1 -35.51 -18.27 -62.81
CA MET A 1 -34.23 -17.54 -62.99
C MET A 1 -33.96 -16.75 -61.72
N SER A 2 -33.16 -17.32 -60.82
CA SER A 2 -32.77 -16.73 -59.55
C SER A 2 -31.57 -15.79 -59.74
N ALA A 3 -31.73 -14.51 -59.41
CA ALA A 3 -30.65 -13.53 -59.38
C ALA A 3 -29.57 -13.92 -58.35
N PRO A 4 -28.27 -13.68 -58.61
CA PRO A 4 -27.24 -13.94 -57.63
C PRO A 4 -27.23 -12.81 -56.59
N LYS A 5 -27.20 -13.20 -55.31
CA LYS A 5 -27.06 -12.31 -54.14
C LYS A 5 -25.73 -11.57 -54.16
N GLU A 6 -25.77 -10.24 -54.10
CA GLU A 6 -24.67 -9.39 -53.66
C GLU A 6 -24.19 -9.86 -52.28
N ARG A 7 -22.99 -10.43 -52.22
CA ARG A 7 -22.37 -10.84 -50.95
C ARG A 7 -20.84 -10.77 -51.03
N ASN A 8 -20.31 -9.59 -51.40
CA ASN A 8 -18.86 -9.34 -51.44
C ASN A 8 -18.43 -7.92 -51.03
N ASP A 9 -19.33 -7.12 -50.44
CA ASP A 9 -19.08 -5.70 -50.15
C ASP A 9 -17.93 -5.46 -49.16
N LEU A 10 -17.80 -6.28 -48.11
CA LEU A 10 -16.74 -6.07 -47.11
C LEU A 10 -15.33 -6.37 -47.66
N LYS A 11 -15.19 -7.45 -48.44
CA LYS A 11 -13.89 -7.86 -49.00
C LYS A 11 -13.40 -6.86 -50.04
N SER A 12 -14.30 -6.42 -50.92
CA SER A 12 -14.00 -5.42 -51.95
C SER A 12 -13.71 -4.04 -51.37
N PHE A 13 -14.38 -3.66 -50.27
CA PHE A 13 -14.09 -2.41 -49.55
C PHE A 13 -12.67 -2.38 -48.95
N VAL A 14 -12.23 -3.49 -48.34
CA VAL A 14 -10.89 -3.58 -47.72
C VAL A 14 -9.78 -3.63 -48.79
N THR A 15 -9.99 -4.34 -49.90
CA THR A 15 -8.96 -4.46 -50.95
C THR A 15 -8.87 -3.24 -51.87
N SER A 16 -9.96 -2.47 -52.05
CA SER A 16 -9.96 -1.27 -52.90
C SER A 16 -9.34 -0.03 -52.26
N ARG A 17 -9.16 -0.01 -50.93
CA ARG A 17 -8.64 1.15 -50.17
C ARG A 17 -7.43 0.80 -49.31
N PRO A 18 -6.31 0.34 -49.91
CA PRO A 18 -5.15 -0.16 -49.16
C PRO A 18 -4.52 0.91 -48.26
N VAL A 19 -4.49 2.17 -48.70
CA VAL A 19 -3.91 3.28 -47.92
C VAL A 19 -4.76 3.60 -46.69
N ALA A 20 -6.10 3.58 -46.81
CA ALA A 20 -6.99 3.87 -45.69
C ALA A 20 -6.94 2.77 -44.63
N VAL A 21 -6.90 1.50 -45.05
CA VAL A 21 -6.74 0.36 -44.14
C VAL A 21 -5.41 0.44 -43.42
N LEU A 22 -4.31 0.71 -44.14
CA LEU A 22 -2.99 0.87 -43.54
C LEU A 22 -2.97 1.99 -42.50
N MET A 23 -3.55 3.15 -42.81
CA MET A 23 -3.65 4.29 -41.87
C MET A 23 -4.38 3.93 -40.58
N ILE A 24 -5.50 3.18 -40.66
CA ILE A 24 -6.26 2.74 -39.48
C ILE A 24 -5.45 1.77 -38.63
N PHE A 25 -4.81 0.77 -39.24
CA PHE A 25 -3.96 -0.18 -38.52
C PHE A 25 -2.76 0.51 -37.88
N THR A 26 -2.10 1.42 -38.60
CA THR A 26 -0.99 2.21 -38.05
C THR A 26 -1.47 3.06 -36.87
N ALA A 27 -2.63 3.72 -36.97
CA ALA A 27 -3.20 4.48 -35.86
C ALA A 27 -3.46 3.57 -34.64
N ALA A 28 -4.09 2.41 -34.83
CA ALA A 28 -4.37 1.46 -33.76
C ALA A 28 -3.08 0.96 -33.07
N VAL A 29 -2.03 0.69 -33.84
CA VAL A 29 -0.71 0.27 -33.32
C VAL A 29 -0.05 1.39 -32.54
N VAL A 30 -0.08 2.63 -33.04
CA VAL A 30 0.49 3.79 -32.33
C VAL A 30 -0.24 4.03 -31.01
N PHE A 31 -1.58 4.01 -31.01
CA PHE A 31 -2.38 4.13 -29.79
C PHE A 31 -2.12 2.97 -28.80
N GLY A 32 -1.99 1.77 -29.32
CA GLY A 32 -1.61 0.58 -28.57
C GLY A 32 -0.24 0.71 -27.90
N PHE A 33 0.74 1.18 -28.65
CA PHE A 33 2.10 1.42 -28.17
C PHE A 33 2.16 2.48 -27.07
N PHE A 34 1.44 3.59 -27.22
CA PHE A 34 1.36 4.60 -26.15
C PHE A 34 0.61 4.09 -24.92
N SER A 35 -0.43 3.26 -25.11
CA SER A 35 -1.19 2.64 -24.03
C SER A 35 -0.36 1.64 -23.23
N TYR A 36 0.51 0.85 -23.90
CA TYR A 36 1.40 -0.11 -23.25
C TYR A 36 2.22 0.51 -22.11
N GLY A 37 2.77 1.71 -22.31
CA GLY A 37 3.56 2.40 -21.28
C GLY A 37 2.74 2.96 -20.10
N ARG A 38 1.41 3.00 -20.19
CA ARG A 38 0.51 3.56 -19.17
C ARG A 38 -0.26 2.49 -18.39
N LEU A 39 -0.33 1.26 -18.89
CA LEU A 39 -1.08 0.19 -18.25
C LEU A 39 -0.43 -0.19 -16.90
N PRO A 40 -1.21 -0.21 -15.79
CA PRO A 40 -0.70 -0.68 -14.51
C PRO A 40 -0.42 -2.18 -14.60
N VAL A 41 0.66 -2.63 -13.96
CA VAL A 41 1.06 -4.04 -13.96
C VAL A 41 0.90 -4.59 -12.55
N ASN A 42 -0.02 -5.53 -12.40
CA ASN A 42 -0.43 -6.09 -11.11
C ASN A 42 -0.35 -7.62 -11.18
N LEU A 43 -0.14 -8.29 -10.04
CA LEU A 43 -0.14 -9.76 -10.01
C LEU A 43 -1.53 -10.33 -10.33
N MET A 44 -2.52 -9.78 -9.63
CA MET A 44 -3.93 -10.11 -9.71
C MET A 44 -4.70 -8.84 -10.08
N PRO A 45 -5.92 -8.95 -10.65
CA PRO A 45 -6.83 -7.81 -10.71
C PRO A 45 -7.06 -7.24 -9.30
N GLU A 46 -7.40 -5.95 -9.22
CA GLU A 46 -7.80 -5.36 -7.94
C GLU A 46 -9.06 -6.08 -7.45
N LEU A 47 -8.92 -6.82 -6.35
CA LEU A 47 -9.99 -7.52 -5.68
C LEU A 47 -10.29 -6.77 -4.39
N SER A 48 -11.32 -5.93 -4.41
CA SER A 48 -11.95 -5.46 -3.17
C SER A 48 -12.81 -6.61 -2.66
N TYR A 49 -12.33 -7.35 -1.67
CA TYR A 49 -13.16 -8.38 -1.03
C TYR A 49 -14.37 -7.69 -0.41
N PRO A 50 -15.61 -8.07 -0.79
CA PRO A 50 -16.82 -7.41 -0.32
C PRO A 50 -17.13 -7.85 1.11
N THR A 51 -16.21 -7.60 2.04
CA THR A 51 -16.28 -8.05 3.43
C THR A 51 -16.09 -6.88 4.37
N LEU A 52 -16.98 -6.78 5.36
CA LEU A 52 -16.87 -5.85 6.48
C LEU A 52 -16.82 -6.64 7.78
N THR A 53 -15.96 -6.24 8.70
CA THR A 53 -15.87 -6.83 10.04
C THR A 53 -16.20 -5.77 11.07
N ILE A 54 -17.21 -6.01 11.88
CA ILE A 54 -17.57 -5.18 13.01
C ILE A 54 -16.92 -5.78 14.23
N ARG A 55 -15.95 -5.07 14.81
CA ARG A 55 -15.26 -5.48 16.03
C ARG A 55 -15.76 -4.68 17.22
N THR A 56 -16.16 -5.37 18.28
CA THR A 56 -16.61 -4.75 19.53
C THR A 56 -15.87 -5.37 20.70
N GLU A 57 -15.35 -4.54 21.60
CA GLU A 57 -14.64 -4.98 22.81
C GLU A 57 -15.55 -4.86 24.03
N TYR A 58 -15.58 -5.89 24.87
CA TYR A 58 -16.33 -5.95 26.14
C TYR A 58 -15.44 -6.48 27.26
N PRO A 59 -14.59 -5.62 27.84
CA PRO A 59 -13.55 -6.03 28.78
C PRO A 59 -14.10 -6.82 29.97
N GLY A 60 -13.46 -7.93 30.32
CA GLY A 60 -13.86 -8.78 31.44
C GLY A 60 -15.03 -9.75 31.18
N ALA A 61 -15.67 -9.72 30.01
CA ALA A 61 -16.80 -10.59 29.69
C ALA A 61 -16.37 -11.98 29.18
N ALA A 62 -17.11 -13.02 29.57
CA ALA A 62 -16.92 -14.38 29.09
C ALA A 62 -17.44 -14.55 27.64
N PRO A 63 -16.94 -15.52 26.85
CA PRO A 63 -17.37 -15.69 25.46
C PRO A 63 -18.88 -15.83 25.25
N GLU A 64 -19.58 -16.53 26.16
CA GLU A 64 -21.05 -16.71 26.12
C GLU A 64 -21.80 -15.39 26.37
N GLU A 65 -21.27 -14.54 27.24
CA GLU A 65 -21.83 -13.21 27.55
C GLU A 65 -21.62 -12.27 26.36
N VAL A 66 -20.41 -12.28 25.77
CA VAL A 66 -20.09 -11.56 24.53
C VAL A 66 -21.01 -11.99 23.37
N GLU A 67 -21.32 -13.28 23.25
CA GLU A 67 -22.23 -13.76 22.22
C GLU A 67 -23.65 -13.21 22.40
N ASN A 68 -24.21 -13.32 23.61
CA ASN A 68 -25.60 -12.95 23.87
C ASN A 68 -25.81 -11.44 23.90
N ASP A 69 -24.91 -10.69 24.53
CA ASP A 69 -25.09 -9.27 24.83
C ASP A 69 -24.51 -8.35 23.74
N ILE A 70 -23.70 -8.89 22.81
CA ILE A 70 -23.06 -8.11 21.74
C ILE A 70 -23.26 -8.77 20.39
N SER A 71 -22.69 -9.94 20.15
CA SER A 71 -22.65 -10.54 18.80
C SER A 71 -24.06 -10.72 18.25
N ARG A 72 -24.98 -11.30 19.03
CA ARG A 72 -26.37 -11.54 18.61
C ARG A 72 -27.14 -10.25 18.32
N LEU A 73 -27.00 -9.24 19.17
CA LEU A 73 -27.66 -7.94 18.97
C LEU A 73 -27.16 -7.23 17.70
N ILE A 74 -25.84 -7.28 17.46
CA ILE A 74 -25.24 -6.72 16.25
C ILE A 74 -25.71 -7.48 15.01
N GLU A 75 -25.65 -8.81 15.03
CA GLU A 75 -26.11 -9.66 13.93
C GLU A 75 -27.58 -9.40 13.56
N GLU A 76 -28.48 -9.33 14.53
CA GLU A 76 -29.90 -9.06 14.31
C GLU A 76 -30.14 -7.70 13.66
N ALA A 77 -29.35 -6.69 14.02
CA ALA A 77 -29.46 -5.34 13.45
C ALA A 77 -28.94 -5.23 12.02
N VAL A 78 -27.80 -5.87 11.73
CA VAL A 78 -27.13 -5.78 10.42
C VAL A 78 -27.58 -6.85 9.42
N GLY A 79 -28.26 -7.91 9.89
CA GLY A 79 -28.74 -9.00 9.04
C GLY A 79 -29.80 -8.61 8.00
N VAL A 80 -30.39 -7.42 8.12
CA VAL A 80 -31.43 -6.90 7.20
C VAL A 80 -30.84 -6.00 6.11
N ILE A 81 -29.52 -5.83 6.06
CA ILE A 81 -28.85 -4.97 5.08
C ILE A 81 -28.91 -5.62 3.69
N GLY A 82 -29.19 -4.81 2.67
CA GLY A 82 -29.23 -5.24 1.27
C GLY A 82 -27.86 -5.68 0.76
N GLY A 83 -27.83 -6.71 -0.09
CA GLY A 83 -26.58 -7.21 -0.68
C GLY A 83 -25.75 -8.12 0.22
N LEU A 84 -26.19 -8.37 1.47
CA LEU A 84 -25.55 -9.33 2.38
C LEU A 84 -25.76 -10.76 1.88
N ARG A 85 -24.67 -11.50 1.66
CA ARG A 85 -24.66 -12.89 1.20
C ARG A 85 -24.47 -13.87 2.35
N ASN A 86 -23.56 -13.56 3.26
CA ASN A 86 -23.24 -14.40 4.40
C ASN A 86 -22.93 -13.51 5.62
N LEU A 87 -23.30 -14.00 6.78
CA LEU A 87 -23.09 -13.33 8.05
C LEU A 87 -22.63 -14.39 9.06
N SER A 88 -21.53 -14.11 9.73
CA SER A 88 -20.95 -14.99 10.74
C SER A 88 -20.35 -14.15 11.86
N SER A 89 -20.34 -14.67 13.08
CA SER A 89 -19.62 -14.04 14.18
C SER A 89 -18.67 -15.01 14.86
N VAL A 90 -17.66 -14.42 15.50
CA VAL A 90 -16.71 -15.10 16.35
C VAL A 90 -16.67 -14.36 17.68
N SER A 91 -17.26 -14.96 18.70
CA SER A 91 -17.24 -14.46 20.07
C SER A 91 -16.07 -15.10 20.83
N ARG A 92 -15.19 -14.27 21.38
CA ARG A 92 -14.08 -14.67 22.25
C ARG A 92 -14.21 -13.93 23.58
N ALA A 93 -13.40 -14.32 24.56
CA ALA A 93 -13.30 -13.54 25.79
C ALA A 93 -12.97 -12.09 25.42
N GLU A 94 -13.74 -11.16 25.97
CA GLU A 94 -13.64 -9.71 25.78
C GLU A 94 -13.86 -9.15 24.35
N VAL A 95 -14.03 -9.98 23.32
CA VAL A 95 -14.05 -9.50 21.92
C VAL A 95 -15.11 -10.22 21.10
N SER A 96 -15.94 -9.44 20.40
CA SER A 96 -16.89 -9.89 19.37
C SER A 96 -16.43 -9.41 18.00
N ASP A 97 -16.27 -10.35 17.06
CA ASP A 97 -16.05 -10.06 15.64
C ASP A 97 -17.27 -10.54 14.84
N VAL A 98 -18.03 -9.61 14.25
CA VAL A 98 -19.13 -9.92 13.32
C VAL A 98 -18.69 -9.64 11.89
N ILE A 99 -18.67 -10.67 11.05
CA ILE A 99 -18.16 -10.64 9.69
C ILE A 99 -19.34 -10.69 8.71
N LEU A 100 -19.44 -9.66 7.89
CA LEU A 100 -20.45 -9.46 6.85
C LEU A 100 -19.80 -9.67 5.49
N GLU A 101 -20.26 -10.67 4.74
CA GLU A 101 -19.87 -10.88 3.36
C GLU A 101 -21.00 -10.43 2.43
N PHE A 102 -20.71 -9.45 1.60
CA PHE A 102 -21.63 -8.89 0.61
C PHE A 102 -21.43 -9.54 -0.76
N SER A 103 -22.36 -9.31 -1.66
CA SER A 103 -22.23 -9.66 -3.07
C SER A 103 -21.20 -8.77 -3.78
N TRP A 104 -20.53 -9.29 -4.80
CA TRP A 104 -19.45 -8.60 -5.53
C TRP A 104 -19.88 -7.33 -6.28
N ASP A 105 -21.19 -7.16 -6.52
CA ASP A 105 -21.81 -5.99 -7.15
C ASP A 105 -22.18 -4.89 -6.15
N THR A 106 -22.07 -5.16 -4.84
CA THR A 106 -22.37 -4.18 -3.79
C THR A 106 -21.23 -3.17 -3.69
N LYS A 107 -21.57 -1.86 -3.65
CA LYS A 107 -20.60 -0.81 -3.35
C LYS A 107 -20.32 -0.78 -1.86
N MET A 108 -19.05 -1.00 -1.48
CA MET A 108 -18.66 -1.07 -0.07
C MET A 108 -18.83 0.27 0.68
N SER A 109 -18.75 1.42 -0.02
CA SER A 109 -19.06 2.72 0.57
C SER A 109 -20.49 2.77 1.11
N ASP A 110 -21.43 2.29 0.31
CA ASP A 110 -22.86 2.34 0.59
C ASP A 110 -23.19 1.30 1.66
N ALA A 111 -22.63 0.09 1.54
CA ALA A 111 -22.76 -0.95 2.56
C ALA A 111 -22.19 -0.54 3.92
N THR A 112 -21.05 0.18 3.94
CA THR A 112 -20.46 0.67 5.20
C THR A 112 -21.38 1.69 5.88
N GLN A 113 -21.99 2.58 5.08
CA GLN A 113 -22.93 3.56 5.61
C GLN A 113 -24.21 2.91 6.12
N ASP A 114 -24.77 1.95 5.37
CA ASP A 114 -25.93 1.16 5.82
C ASP A 114 -25.63 0.41 7.12
N VAL A 115 -24.44 -0.20 7.24
CA VAL A 115 -24.00 -0.87 8.48
C VAL A 115 -23.90 0.12 9.64
N LEU A 116 -23.32 1.30 9.42
CA LEU A 116 -23.19 2.33 10.45
C LEU A 116 -24.56 2.79 10.95
N GLU A 117 -25.49 3.07 10.05
CA GLU A 117 -26.87 3.47 10.38
C GLU A 117 -27.60 2.39 11.19
N ARG A 118 -27.38 1.11 10.89
CA ARG A 118 -27.95 0.00 11.67
C ARG A 118 -27.30 -0.15 13.03
N LEU A 119 -25.98 -0.05 13.11
CA LEU A 119 -25.25 -0.15 14.37
C LEU A 119 -25.62 0.97 15.35
N ASP A 120 -25.84 2.18 14.85
CA ASP A 120 -26.27 3.32 15.69
C ASP A 120 -27.64 3.10 16.36
N SER A 121 -28.46 2.18 15.83
CA SER A 121 -29.76 1.82 16.42
C SER A 121 -29.69 0.74 17.49
N VAL A 122 -28.53 0.10 17.69
CA VAL A 122 -28.33 -0.99 18.66
C VAL A 122 -27.92 -0.45 20.01
N PHE A 123 -28.63 -0.86 21.07
CA PHE A 123 -28.26 -0.55 22.44
C PHE A 123 -27.34 -1.64 22.99
N LEU A 124 -26.05 -1.35 23.07
CA LEU A 124 -25.05 -2.21 23.70
C LEU A 124 -24.90 -1.88 25.19
N PRO A 125 -24.43 -2.83 26.02
CA PRO A 125 -24.10 -2.57 27.43
C PRO A 125 -23.15 -1.38 27.59
N THR A 126 -23.30 -0.60 28.65
CA THR A 126 -22.50 0.62 28.89
C THR A 126 -21.00 0.35 29.05
N GLU A 127 -20.65 -0.88 29.41
CA GLU A 127 -19.28 -1.36 29.61
C GLU A 127 -18.61 -1.78 28.29
N ALA A 128 -19.39 -2.02 27.24
CA ALA A 128 -18.88 -2.34 25.91
C ALA A 128 -18.32 -1.07 25.24
N LYS A 129 -17.17 -1.22 24.56
CA LYS A 129 -16.62 -0.16 23.73
C LYS A 129 -17.45 -0.01 22.46
N ARG A 130 -17.32 1.15 21.82
CA ARG A 130 -18.00 1.43 20.54
C ARG A 130 -17.55 0.43 19.47
N PRO A 131 -18.48 -0.17 18.70
CA PRO A 131 -18.13 -1.02 17.57
C PRO A 131 -17.28 -0.29 16.54
N LEU A 132 -16.27 -0.97 16.03
CA LEU A 132 -15.39 -0.48 14.97
C LEU A 132 -15.68 -1.26 13.70
N ILE A 133 -16.01 -0.55 12.61
CA ILE A 133 -16.15 -1.15 11.29
C ILE A 133 -14.77 -1.21 10.64
N LEU A 134 -14.31 -2.42 10.37
CA LEU A 134 -13.05 -2.74 9.72
C LEU A 134 -13.34 -3.28 8.33
N HIS A 135 -12.66 -2.75 7.32
CA HIS A 135 -12.70 -3.27 5.96
C HIS A 135 -11.39 -4.02 5.69
N PHE A 136 -11.49 -5.25 5.17
CA PHE A 136 -10.32 -5.97 4.68
C PHE A 136 -9.94 -5.42 3.31
N ASP A 137 -8.92 -4.57 3.30
CA ASP A 137 -8.38 -3.98 2.08
C ASP A 137 -6.94 -4.50 1.85
N PRO A 138 -6.72 -5.37 0.85
CA PRO A 138 -5.38 -5.82 0.47
C PRO A 138 -4.42 -4.70 0.09
N SER A 139 -4.91 -3.49 -0.20
CA SER A 139 -4.10 -2.30 -0.43
C SER A 139 -3.49 -1.72 0.86
N LEU A 140 -4.06 -2.05 2.02
CA LEU A 140 -3.54 -1.72 3.34
C LEU A 140 -2.40 -2.63 3.78
N ASP A 141 -2.04 -3.64 2.99
CA ASP A 141 -0.83 -4.43 3.24
C ASP A 141 0.42 -3.65 2.80
N PRO A 142 1.54 -3.80 3.53
CA PRO A 142 2.78 -3.17 3.13
C PRO A 142 3.30 -3.80 1.82
N VAL A 143 3.79 -2.94 0.93
CA VAL A 143 4.45 -3.34 -0.32
C VAL A 143 5.84 -3.88 -0.06
N MET A 144 6.55 -3.23 0.87
CA MET A 144 7.87 -3.63 1.32
C MET A 144 7.99 -3.48 2.82
N GLU A 145 8.76 -4.39 3.39
CA GLU A 145 9.10 -4.40 4.81
C GLU A 145 10.61 -4.37 4.94
N LEU A 146 11.11 -3.36 5.64
CA LEU A 146 12.51 -3.23 5.98
C LEU A 146 12.69 -3.54 7.47
N SER A 147 13.85 -4.07 7.83
CA SER A 147 14.30 -4.22 9.20
C SER A 147 15.56 -3.41 9.40
N LEU A 148 15.58 -2.61 10.45
CA LEU A 148 16.75 -1.89 10.92
C LEU A 148 17.25 -2.58 12.18
N ALA A 149 18.42 -3.19 12.09
CA ALA A 149 19.11 -3.83 13.20
C ALA A 149 20.43 -3.12 13.46
N GLY A 150 20.81 -2.96 14.72
CA GLY A 150 22.09 -2.38 15.10
C GLY A 150 23.15 -3.47 15.23
N THR A 151 24.37 -3.21 14.76
CA THR A 151 25.52 -4.09 14.97
C THR A 151 26.52 -3.40 15.88
N GLY A 152 26.69 -3.91 17.10
CA GLY A 152 27.68 -3.42 18.06
C GLY A 152 27.07 -3.01 19.40
N ASP A 153 27.96 -2.76 20.38
CA ASP A 153 27.62 -2.51 21.79
C ASP A 153 26.70 -1.29 21.98
N ALA A 154 26.77 -0.31 21.08
CA ALA A 154 25.92 0.89 21.10
C ALA A 154 24.43 0.61 20.88
N PHE A 155 24.10 -0.60 20.45
CA PHE A 155 22.73 -1.06 20.21
C PHE A 155 22.23 -2.11 21.19
N GLU A 156 22.98 -2.38 22.25
CA GLU A 156 22.55 -3.27 23.32
C GLU A 156 21.58 -2.58 24.29
N GLY A 157 20.62 -3.37 24.80
CA GLY A 157 19.65 -2.93 25.79
C GLY A 157 18.70 -1.82 25.31
N ASP A 158 18.06 -1.17 26.28
CA ASP A 158 16.99 -0.19 26.02
C ASP A 158 17.50 1.10 25.34
N GLU A 159 18.75 1.49 25.58
CA GLU A 159 19.36 2.65 24.89
C GLU A 159 19.57 2.39 23.41
N GLY A 160 20.03 1.18 23.08
CA GLY A 160 20.17 0.74 21.70
C GLY A 160 18.84 0.73 20.94
N LEU A 161 17.80 0.14 21.54
CA LEU A 161 16.47 0.09 20.93
C LEU A 161 15.84 1.47 20.74
N ARG A 162 16.07 2.40 21.68
CA ARG A 162 15.69 3.82 21.51
C ARG A 162 16.44 4.47 20.36
N ARG A 163 17.75 4.23 20.25
CA ARG A 163 18.57 4.77 19.16
C ARG A 163 18.09 4.25 17.81
N LEU A 164 17.86 2.94 17.67
CA LEU A 164 17.31 2.34 16.44
C LEU A 164 15.96 2.95 16.08
N ARG A 165 15.07 3.12 17.06
CA ARG A 165 13.75 3.74 16.82
C ARG A 165 13.90 5.16 16.29
N ARG A 166 14.76 5.98 16.91
CA ARG A 166 15.05 7.35 16.46
C ARG A 166 15.64 7.38 15.06
N LEU A 167 16.58 6.49 14.74
CA LEU A 167 17.15 6.39 13.39
C LEU A 167 16.08 6.05 12.35
N ALA A 168 15.23 5.06 12.65
CA ALA A 168 14.11 4.69 11.79
C ALA A 168 13.14 5.86 11.58
N ASP A 169 12.71 6.56 12.63
CA ASP A 169 11.74 7.65 12.53
C ASP A 169 12.31 8.95 11.94
N ARG A 170 13.55 9.32 12.29
CA ARG A 170 14.13 10.63 11.91
C ARG A 170 14.95 10.58 10.63
N GLN A 171 15.58 9.45 10.30
CA GLN A 171 16.39 9.34 9.10
C GLN A 171 15.70 8.52 8.03
N VAL A 172 15.35 7.26 8.32
CA VAL A 172 14.85 6.33 7.29
C VAL A 172 13.46 6.74 6.81
N LYS A 173 12.51 6.89 7.72
CA LYS A 173 11.13 7.30 7.42
C LYS A 173 11.08 8.62 6.65
N ARG A 174 11.82 9.64 7.09
CA ARG A 174 11.85 10.97 6.44
C ARG A 174 12.41 10.95 5.02
N GLN A 175 13.27 9.99 4.68
CA GLN A 175 13.80 9.85 3.33
C GLN A 175 12.88 9.03 2.41
N LEU A 176 12.08 8.11 2.98
CA LEU A 176 11.20 7.23 2.22
C LEU A 176 9.81 7.84 1.97
N GLU A 177 9.24 8.61 2.91
CA GLU A 177 7.92 9.23 2.76
C GLU A 177 7.78 10.15 1.52
N PRO A 178 8.79 10.95 1.12
CA PRO A 178 8.69 11.80 -0.08
C PRO A 178 8.76 11.03 -1.40
N VAL A 179 9.03 9.73 -1.39
CA VAL A 179 9.15 8.94 -2.62
C VAL A 179 7.78 8.83 -3.29
N LYS A 180 7.69 9.24 -4.56
CA LYS A 180 6.43 9.19 -5.32
C LYS A 180 5.80 7.80 -5.28
N GLY A 181 4.53 7.73 -4.87
CA GLY A 181 3.76 6.49 -4.75
C GLY A 181 3.79 5.86 -3.37
N VAL A 182 4.55 6.40 -2.40
CA VAL A 182 4.46 6.01 -0.98
C VAL A 182 3.31 6.77 -0.32
N ALA A 183 2.37 6.04 0.28
CA ALA A 183 1.30 6.63 1.07
C ALA A 183 1.72 6.89 2.52
N ALA A 184 2.43 5.93 3.11
CA ALA A 184 2.90 6.02 4.49
C ALA A 184 4.08 5.08 4.73
N VAL A 185 4.93 5.46 5.68
CA VAL A 185 5.95 4.58 6.25
C VAL A 185 5.68 4.45 7.75
N ARG A 186 5.30 3.25 8.20
CA ARG A 186 5.03 2.97 9.61
C ARG A 186 6.21 2.27 10.24
N VAL A 187 6.65 2.76 11.39
CA VAL A 187 7.75 2.17 12.14
C VAL A 187 7.17 1.34 13.29
N LYS A 188 7.57 0.07 13.39
CA LYS A 188 7.13 -0.91 14.39
C LYS A 188 8.31 -1.41 15.21
N GLY A 189 8.05 -1.72 16.47
CA GLY A 189 9.08 -2.15 17.43
C GLY A 189 10.05 -1.04 17.82
N GLY A 190 11.15 -1.44 18.46
CA GLY A 190 12.03 -0.51 19.21
C GLY A 190 11.34 0.08 20.44
N LEU A 191 11.99 1.08 21.04
CA LEU A 191 11.44 1.83 22.16
C LEU A 191 11.15 3.27 21.72
N GLU A 192 9.88 3.64 21.76
CA GLU A 192 9.42 5.00 21.47
C GLU A 192 9.70 5.88 22.69
N GLU A 193 10.45 6.97 22.48
CA GLU A 193 10.80 7.88 23.57
C GLU A 193 9.56 8.65 24.05
N GLU A 194 9.38 8.67 25.37
CA GLU A 194 8.30 9.39 26.03
C GLU A 194 8.85 10.14 27.24
N ILE A 195 8.29 11.31 27.54
CA ILE A 195 8.64 12.05 28.76
C ILE A 195 7.57 11.74 29.80
N HIS A 196 7.96 11.06 30.88
CA HIS A 196 7.05 10.74 31.98
C HIS A 196 7.16 11.82 33.05
N VAL A 197 6.02 12.44 33.35
CA VAL A 197 5.85 13.34 34.50
C VAL A 197 5.22 12.54 35.64
N LEU A 198 6.07 11.98 36.50
CA LEU A 198 5.65 11.15 37.63
C LEU A 198 5.30 12.05 38.81
N LEU A 199 4.01 12.25 39.04
CA LEU A 199 3.50 13.07 40.14
C LEU A 199 3.43 12.27 41.44
N GLU A 200 3.89 12.86 42.53
CA GLU A 200 3.85 12.26 43.87
C GLU A 200 2.57 12.69 44.60
N GLU A 201 1.77 11.72 45.04
CA GLU A 201 0.46 11.97 45.66
C GLU A 201 0.56 12.86 46.91
N GLU A 202 1.58 12.66 47.74
CA GLU A 202 1.82 13.45 48.95
C GLU A 202 2.09 14.93 48.63
N ALA A 203 2.83 15.21 47.56
CA ALA A 203 3.16 16.56 47.13
C ALA A 203 1.94 17.30 46.58
N LEU A 204 1.10 16.62 45.80
CA LEU A 204 -0.18 17.14 45.32
C LEU A 204 -1.13 17.46 46.48
N ARG A 205 -1.27 16.55 47.46
CA ARG A 205 -2.12 16.78 48.65
C ARG A 205 -1.65 17.96 49.49
N ARG A 206 -0.33 18.11 49.69
CA ARG A 206 0.25 19.21 50.48
C ARG A 206 0.07 20.58 49.82
N THR A 207 0.15 20.64 48.50
CA THR A 207 0.04 21.89 47.74
C THR A 207 -1.40 22.23 47.34
N GLY A 208 -2.32 21.26 47.44
CA GLY A 208 -3.71 21.43 47.00
C GLY A 208 -3.86 21.48 45.48
N VAL A 209 -2.80 21.18 44.72
CA VAL A 209 -2.81 21.17 43.26
C VAL A 209 -3.39 19.85 42.76
N SER A 210 -4.34 19.91 41.84
CA SER A 210 -4.92 18.72 41.19
C SER A 210 -4.11 18.28 39.97
N ILE A 211 -4.17 16.98 39.65
CA ILE A 211 -3.54 16.41 38.46
C ILE A 211 -4.04 17.12 37.18
N GLN A 212 -5.33 17.46 37.12
CA GLN A 212 -5.90 18.16 35.97
C GLN A 212 -5.31 19.56 35.79
N GLN A 213 -4.99 20.27 36.89
CA GLN A 213 -4.31 21.56 36.81
C GLN A 213 -2.91 21.41 36.24
N VAL A 214 -2.15 20.38 36.65
CA VAL A 214 -0.82 20.09 36.08
C VAL A 214 -0.93 19.84 34.58
N ILE A 215 -1.83 18.96 34.14
CA ILE A 215 -2.04 18.63 32.73
C ILE A 215 -2.40 19.88 31.92
N ASN A 216 -3.35 20.68 32.42
CA ASN A 216 -3.80 21.88 31.72
C ASN A 216 -2.68 22.91 31.61
N ARG A 217 -1.88 23.09 32.66
CA ARG A 217 -0.76 24.03 32.65
C ARG A 217 0.34 23.61 31.69
N LEU A 218 0.75 22.33 31.72
CA LEU A 218 1.73 21.80 30.77
C LEU A 218 1.27 21.96 29.31
N ARG A 219 -0.03 21.77 29.05
CA ARG A 219 -0.62 22.00 27.72
C ARG A 219 -0.62 23.48 27.32
N GLN A 220 -0.81 24.40 28.27
CA GLN A 220 -0.82 25.84 28.04
C GLN A 220 0.59 26.40 27.80
N GLU A 221 1.59 25.83 28.44
CA GLU A 221 2.98 26.24 28.20
C GLU A 221 3.48 25.69 26.87
N ASN A 222 3.17 24.45 26.50
CA ASN A 222 3.64 23.85 25.23
C ASN A 222 2.85 24.33 23.99
N ILE A 223 2.81 25.64 23.72
CA ILE A 223 2.13 26.23 22.56
C ILE A 223 3.07 27.17 21.79
N ASN A 224 3.07 27.05 20.46
CA ASN A 224 3.75 27.96 19.52
C ASN A 224 2.72 28.84 18.81
N LEU A 225 2.34 29.97 19.42
CA LEU A 225 1.34 30.92 18.92
C LEU A 225 1.99 32.16 18.28
N ALA A 226 1.39 32.65 17.19
CA ALA A 226 1.76 33.93 16.59
C ALA A 226 1.12 35.09 17.38
N GLY A 227 1.95 36.02 17.87
CA GLY A 227 1.54 37.22 18.61
C GLY A 227 1.09 38.38 17.73
N GLY A 228 0.95 38.17 16.41
CA GLY A 228 0.58 39.20 15.42
C GLY A 228 1.79 39.87 14.78
N THR A 229 1.55 40.91 13.97
CA THR A 229 2.60 41.70 13.32
C THR A 229 2.69 43.10 13.91
N ILE A 230 3.91 43.58 14.10
CA ILE A 230 4.22 44.96 14.49
C ILE A 230 4.81 45.64 13.26
N GLN A 231 4.22 46.76 12.85
CA GLN A 231 4.70 47.52 11.71
C GLN A 231 5.51 48.72 12.19
N GLU A 232 6.78 48.79 11.80
CA GLU A 232 7.66 49.93 12.07
C GLU A 232 8.11 50.55 10.74
N GLY A 233 7.50 51.68 10.38
CA GLY A 233 7.73 52.35 9.10
C GLY A 233 7.30 51.50 7.90
N ARG A 234 8.28 51.00 7.14
CA ARG A 234 8.04 50.09 5.98
C ARG A 234 8.35 48.63 6.28
N THR A 235 8.80 48.31 7.49
CA THR A 235 9.17 46.96 7.90
C THR A 235 8.08 46.37 8.78
N GLU A 236 7.67 45.14 8.49
CA GLU A 236 6.70 44.39 9.28
C GLU A 236 7.42 43.27 10.03
N TYR A 237 7.35 43.30 11.36
CA TYR A 237 7.92 42.30 12.25
C TYR A 237 6.83 41.36 12.74
N LEU A 238 6.95 40.07 12.42
CA LEU A 238 6.06 39.05 12.98
C LEU A 238 6.54 38.68 14.38
N VAL A 239 5.71 38.93 15.39
CA VAL A 239 5.97 38.52 16.77
C VAL A 239 5.42 37.12 16.97
N ARG A 240 6.23 36.22 17.52
CA ARG A 240 5.83 34.85 17.88
C ARG A 240 6.26 34.58 19.31
N THR A 241 5.39 33.95 20.09
CA THR A 241 5.73 33.41 21.41
C THR A 241 6.21 31.98 21.24
N LEU A 242 7.49 31.73 21.54
CA LEU A 242 8.13 30.42 21.46
C LEU A 242 8.09 29.76 22.84
N ASN A 243 7.01 29.07 23.19
CA ASN A 243 6.88 28.40 24.50
C ASN A 243 6.99 26.86 24.41
N GLU A 244 7.57 26.30 23.35
CA GLU A 244 7.82 24.84 23.28
C GLU A 244 8.92 24.38 24.26
N PHE A 245 8.71 23.24 24.91
CA PHE A 245 9.73 22.62 25.77
C PHE A 245 10.87 22.05 24.93
N LYS A 246 12.11 22.45 25.22
CA LYS A 246 13.31 21.98 24.52
C LYS A 246 14.08 20.92 25.29
N ASP A 247 13.97 20.94 26.60
CA ASP A 247 14.70 20.08 27.52
C ASP A 247 13.82 19.65 28.70
N LEU A 248 14.32 18.70 29.48
CA LEU A 248 13.61 18.17 30.65
C LEU A 248 13.53 19.22 31.75
N GLU A 249 14.58 20.03 31.90
CA GLU A 249 14.65 21.07 32.92
C GLU A 249 13.52 22.09 32.77
N GLN A 250 13.19 22.54 31.55
CA GLN A 250 12.07 23.46 31.32
C GLN A 250 10.72 22.87 31.76
N ILE A 251 10.52 21.56 31.57
CA ILE A 251 9.31 20.89 32.05
C ILE A 251 9.30 20.86 33.58
N GLN A 252 10.44 20.57 34.22
CA GLN A 252 10.58 20.53 35.67
C GLN A 252 10.35 21.91 36.32
N GLU A 253 10.87 22.96 35.70
CA GLU A 253 10.78 24.35 36.17
C GLU A 253 9.44 25.02 35.84
N THR A 254 8.53 24.32 35.18
CA THR A 254 7.22 24.88 34.82
C THR A 254 6.40 25.17 36.07
N ILE A 255 5.95 26.42 36.21
CA ILE A 255 5.12 26.87 37.34
C ILE A 255 3.67 26.43 37.11
N ILE A 256 3.16 25.56 37.99
CA ILE A 256 1.81 25.01 37.94
C ILE A 256 0.80 25.90 38.63
N ALA A 257 1.11 26.38 39.83
CA ALA A 257 0.22 27.20 40.61
C ALA A 257 1.01 28.14 41.55
N THR A 258 0.34 29.14 42.08
CA THR A 258 0.86 29.95 43.19
C THR A 258 -0.02 29.70 44.40
N VAL A 259 0.56 29.13 45.46
CA VAL A 259 -0.14 28.78 46.70
C VAL A 259 0.51 29.56 47.83
N ASP A 260 -0.27 30.34 48.58
CA ASP A 260 0.21 31.19 49.68
C ASP A 260 1.38 32.12 49.29
N GLY A 261 1.38 32.62 48.06
CA GLY A 261 2.43 33.49 47.53
C GLY A 261 3.73 32.78 47.12
N ARG A 262 3.76 31.44 47.17
CA ARG A 262 4.87 30.62 46.68
C ARG A 262 4.50 29.96 45.35
N GLU A 263 5.40 30.05 44.39
CA GLU A 263 5.30 29.31 43.13
C GLU A 263 5.53 27.82 43.38
N VAL A 264 4.63 27.00 42.86
CA VAL A 264 4.72 25.54 42.89
C VAL A 264 5.08 25.07 41.48
N ARG A 265 6.21 24.40 41.35
CA ARG A 265 6.76 23.90 40.08
C ARG A 265 6.45 22.42 39.89
N VAL A 266 6.63 21.90 38.68
CA VAL A 266 6.51 20.45 38.43
C VAL A 266 7.51 19.67 39.27
N SER A 267 8.72 20.20 39.46
CA SER A 267 9.75 19.62 40.34
C SER A 267 9.31 19.50 41.80
N ASP A 268 8.42 20.38 42.28
CA ASP A 268 7.90 20.33 43.65
C ASP A 268 6.79 19.29 43.82
N LEU A 269 6.18 18.88 42.71
CA LEU A 269 5.04 17.96 42.64
C LEU A 269 5.45 16.53 42.24
N GLY A 270 6.65 16.35 41.69
CA GLY A 270 7.11 15.06 41.21
C GLY A 270 8.40 15.11 40.41
N ARG A 271 8.63 14.05 39.64
CA ARG A 271 9.85 13.87 38.84
C ARG A 271 9.52 13.76 37.35
N VAL A 272 10.31 14.45 36.54
CA VAL A 272 10.22 14.35 35.07
C VAL A 272 11.41 13.55 34.58
N LEU A 273 11.15 12.43 33.92
CA LEU A 273 12.19 11.54 33.38
C LEU A 273 11.96 11.29 31.89
N ARG A 274 13.07 11.11 31.17
CA ARG A 274 13.05 10.47 29.85
C ARG A 274 12.82 8.98 30.05
N ALA A 275 11.66 8.52 29.63
CA ALA A 275 11.25 7.13 29.68
C ALA A 275 10.93 6.63 28.26
N ASN A 276 10.33 5.46 28.18
CA ASN A 276 9.85 4.86 26.95
C ASN A 276 8.37 4.57 27.09
N ARG A 277 7.67 4.62 25.97
CA ARG A 277 6.31 4.10 25.91
C ARG A 277 6.30 2.61 26.19
N ASP A 278 5.26 2.14 26.88
CA ASP A 278 5.07 0.72 27.16
C ASP A 278 5.07 -0.12 25.87
N ARG A 279 5.88 -1.18 25.90
CA ARG A 279 6.13 -2.00 24.72
C ARG A 279 4.98 -2.97 24.47
N GLN A 280 4.20 -2.71 23.43
CA GLN A 280 3.13 -3.60 22.98
C GLN A 280 3.62 -4.64 21.96
N LEU A 281 4.73 -4.39 21.28
CA LEU A 281 5.23 -5.20 20.17
C LEU A 281 6.77 -5.35 20.22
N VAL A 282 7.23 -6.58 19.96
CA VAL A 282 8.64 -6.94 19.80
C VAL A 282 8.86 -7.37 18.35
N THR A 283 9.79 -6.74 17.65
CA THR A 283 10.22 -7.14 16.31
C THR A 283 11.62 -7.72 16.37
N ARG A 284 11.83 -8.86 15.69
CA ARG A 284 13.11 -9.56 15.63
C ARG A 284 13.45 -9.94 14.20
N THR A 285 14.72 -9.81 13.84
CA THR A 285 15.24 -10.24 12.54
C THR A 285 16.49 -11.07 12.81
N ASN A 286 16.52 -12.29 12.28
CA ASN A 286 17.62 -13.25 12.48
C ASN A 286 17.99 -13.48 13.96
N GLY A 287 17.00 -13.48 14.86
CA GLY A 287 17.18 -13.73 16.29
C GLY A 287 17.50 -12.50 17.14
N SER A 288 17.84 -11.36 16.53
CA SER A 288 18.14 -10.11 17.24
C SER A 288 16.96 -9.14 17.19
N GLU A 289 16.77 -8.33 18.23
CA GLU A 289 15.74 -7.29 18.23
C GLU A 289 16.07 -6.20 17.22
N SER A 290 15.05 -5.76 16.50
CA SER A 290 15.17 -4.81 15.39
C SER A 290 13.99 -3.85 15.38
N VAL A 291 14.04 -2.83 14.53
CA VAL A 291 12.93 -1.93 14.24
C VAL A 291 12.46 -2.17 12.82
N GLN A 292 11.19 -2.52 12.64
CA GLN A 292 10.63 -2.80 11.32
C GLN A 292 10.02 -1.53 10.73
N LEU A 293 10.23 -1.29 9.43
CA LEU A 293 9.59 -0.22 8.67
C LEU A 293 8.71 -0.83 7.59
N GLU A 294 7.42 -0.53 7.66
CA GLU A 294 6.40 -0.97 6.72
C GLU A 294 6.07 0.16 5.75
N ILE A 295 6.18 -0.11 4.45
CA ILE A 295 5.96 0.88 3.40
C ILE A 295 4.65 0.58 2.68
N PHE A 296 3.70 1.51 2.74
CA PHE A 296 2.40 1.41 2.10
C PHE A 296 2.40 2.22 0.80
N LYS A 297 1.74 1.70 -0.24
CA LYS A 297 1.59 2.40 -1.52
C LYS A 297 0.35 3.29 -1.55
N GLU A 298 0.38 4.33 -2.37
CA GLU A 298 -0.84 5.03 -2.79
C GLU A 298 -1.74 4.07 -3.60
N ALA A 299 -3.05 4.33 -3.62
CA ALA A 299 -4.03 3.47 -4.30
C ALA A 299 -3.64 3.19 -5.76
N ASP A 300 -3.32 4.24 -6.52
CA ASP A 300 -3.01 4.15 -7.97
C ASP A 300 -1.52 3.94 -8.27
N ALA A 301 -0.67 3.74 -7.25
CA ALA A 301 0.76 3.60 -7.47
C ALA A 301 1.13 2.21 -8.00
N ASN A 302 1.88 2.18 -9.11
CA ASN A 302 2.48 0.95 -9.63
C ASN A 302 3.52 0.40 -8.64
N MET A 303 3.26 -0.80 -8.13
CA MET A 303 4.05 -1.46 -7.10
C MET A 303 5.50 -1.73 -7.53
N VAL A 304 5.73 -2.27 -8.73
CA VAL A 304 7.07 -2.57 -9.24
C VAL A 304 7.89 -1.29 -9.43
N ALA A 305 7.28 -0.24 -9.99
CA ALA A 305 7.94 1.04 -10.17
C ALA A 305 8.25 1.73 -8.82
N LEU A 306 7.36 1.60 -7.84
CA LEU A 306 7.56 2.11 -6.48
C LEU A 306 8.74 1.40 -5.80
N SER A 307 8.76 0.06 -5.83
CA SER A 307 9.84 -0.71 -5.22
C SER A 307 11.20 -0.40 -5.85
N LYS A 308 11.25 -0.21 -7.17
CA LYS A 308 12.48 0.25 -7.86
C LYS A 308 12.95 1.61 -7.35
N ARG A 309 12.07 2.60 -7.22
CA ARG A 309 12.42 3.93 -6.70
C ARG A 309 12.96 3.87 -5.28
N ILE A 310 12.31 3.09 -4.41
CA ILE A 310 12.75 2.92 -3.03
C ILE A 310 14.10 2.19 -3.00
N ARG A 311 14.30 1.13 -3.79
CA ARG A 311 15.58 0.44 -3.89
C ARG A 311 16.71 1.36 -4.34
N THR A 312 16.44 2.29 -5.27
CA THR A 312 17.39 3.35 -5.65
C THR A 312 17.73 4.28 -4.49
N VAL A 313 16.76 4.64 -3.62
CA VAL A 313 17.00 5.47 -2.42
C VAL A 313 17.82 4.71 -1.37
N LEU A 314 17.49 3.43 -1.17
CA LEU A 314 18.23 2.54 -0.27
C LEU A 314 19.67 2.31 -0.74
N GLY A 315 19.94 2.48 -2.05
CA GLY A 315 21.11 1.98 -2.74
C GLY A 315 20.84 0.53 -3.13
N ASP A 316 21.19 0.13 -4.36
CA ASP A 316 20.92 -1.22 -4.88
C ASP A 316 21.57 -2.27 -3.98
N TRP A 317 20.83 -2.73 -2.97
CA TRP A 317 21.23 -3.80 -2.08
C TRP A 317 20.66 -5.09 -2.64
N LYS A 318 21.56 -5.92 -3.17
CA LYS A 318 21.24 -7.34 -3.40
C LYS A 318 21.53 -8.10 -2.10
N PRO A 319 20.61 -8.95 -1.63
CA PRO A 319 20.91 -9.84 -0.52
C PRO A 319 22.05 -10.79 -0.94
N GLY A 320 23.20 -10.69 -0.26
CA GLY A 320 24.37 -11.54 -0.48
C GLY A 320 25.63 -10.85 -1.00
N ASP A 321 25.56 -9.57 -1.40
CA ASP A 321 26.77 -8.80 -1.72
C ASP A 321 27.34 -8.21 -0.43
N GLU A 322 28.06 -9.06 0.32
CA GLU A 322 29.03 -8.61 1.32
C GLU A 322 30.13 -7.84 0.55
N GLU A 323 30.42 -6.61 0.95
CA GLU A 323 31.59 -5.82 0.51
C GLU A 323 31.50 -5.04 -0.83
N ASP A 324 30.41 -4.33 -1.13
CA ASP A 324 30.53 -3.17 -2.05
C ASP A 324 30.89 -1.90 -1.25
N GLU A 325 32.20 -1.60 -1.17
CA GLU A 325 32.76 -0.37 -0.56
C GLU A 325 32.21 0.94 -1.21
N ASP A 326 31.65 0.82 -2.42
CA ASP A 326 31.07 1.91 -3.21
C ASP A 326 29.54 2.00 -3.15
N ALA A 327 28.87 1.25 -2.26
CA ALA A 327 27.42 1.27 -2.14
C ALA A 327 26.89 2.70 -1.86
N ARG A 328 26.34 3.34 -2.89
CA ARG A 328 25.71 4.67 -2.80
C ARG A 328 24.26 4.47 -2.38
N GLY A 329 23.91 4.82 -1.15
CA GLY A 329 22.52 4.76 -0.69
C GLY A 329 22.34 4.93 0.80
N LEU A 330 21.08 5.05 1.22
CA LEU A 330 20.72 5.20 2.63
C LEU A 330 21.20 4.02 3.50
N ALA A 331 21.13 2.79 3.00
CA ALA A 331 21.54 1.61 3.75
C ALA A 331 23.05 1.61 4.06
N ALA A 332 23.88 1.97 3.08
CA ALA A 332 25.33 2.05 3.25
C ALA A 332 25.75 3.19 4.18
N ARG A 333 25.07 4.34 4.10
CA ARG A 333 25.30 5.47 5.01
C ARG A 333 24.99 5.11 6.46
N LEU A 334 23.86 4.45 6.71
CA LEU A 334 23.48 3.99 8.05
C LEU A 334 24.47 2.98 8.61
N ASN A 335 24.93 2.05 7.78
CA ASN A 335 25.90 1.06 8.21
C ASN A 335 27.26 1.71 8.53
N LYS A 336 27.70 2.70 7.75
CA LYS A 336 29.01 3.34 7.92
C LYS A 336 29.06 4.41 9.02
N GLU A 337 28.00 5.20 9.16
CA GLU A 337 27.96 6.35 10.07
C GLU A 337 27.38 5.98 11.44
N GLU A 338 26.49 4.98 11.49
CA GLU A 338 25.69 4.68 12.68
C GLU A 338 25.77 3.19 13.08
N ASP A 339 26.58 2.35 12.42
CA ASP A 339 26.64 0.89 12.63
C ASP A 339 25.26 0.20 12.62
N ALA A 340 24.33 0.74 11.82
CA ALA A 340 22.96 0.26 11.71
C ALA A 340 22.72 -0.39 10.34
N GLN A 341 22.43 -1.69 10.35
CA GLN A 341 22.14 -2.48 9.17
C GLN A 341 20.67 -2.40 8.79
N LEU A 342 20.39 -1.88 7.60
CA LEU A 342 19.06 -1.84 7.01
C LEU A 342 18.91 -3.01 6.02
N GLN A 343 18.02 -3.93 6.32
CA GLN A 343 17.78 -5.15 5.54
C GLN A 343 16.34 -5.16 5.00
N LEU A 344 16.16 -5.58 3.75
CA LEU A 344 14.86 -5.90 3.16
C LEU A 344 14.38 -7.26 3.65
N VAL A 345 13.29 -7.28 4.41
CA VAL A 345 12.68 -8.49 4.96
C VAL A 345 11.70 -9.10 3.95
N ALA A 346 10.87 -8.26 3.36
CA ALA A 346 9.88 -8.68 2.37
C ALA A 346 9.75 -7.65 1.26
N ASP A 347 9.70 -8.12 0.01
CA ASP A 347 9.41 -7.32 -1.17
C ASP A 347 8.44 -8.07 -2.08
N ARG A 348 7.19 -7.62 -2.06
CA ARG A 348 6.12 -8.22 -2.88
C ARG A 348 6.34 -7.96 -4.37
N SER A 349 7.06 -6.90 -4.73
CA SER A 349 7.32 -6.56 -6.13
C SER A 349 8.25 -7.55 -6.83
N GLY A 350 9.16 -8.20 -6.09
CA GLY A 350 10.10 -9.16 -6.65
C GLY A 350 9.39 -10.34 -7.32
N PHE A 351 8.31 -10.84 -6.70
CA PHE A 351 7.49 -11.90 -7.27
C PHE A 351 6.74 -11.45 -8.54
N ILE A 352 6.29 -10.19 -8.58
CA ILE A 352 5.61 -9.62 -9.76
C ILE A 352 6.62 -9.47 -10.90
N GLU A 353 7.80 -8.91 -10.61
CA GLU A 353 8.85 -8.71 -11.61
C GLU A 353 9.38 -10.03 -12.17
N SER A 354 9.61 -11.04 -11.32
CA SER A 354 10.01 -12.38 -11.77
C SER A 354 8.94 -13.03 -12.64
N SER A 355 7.67 -12.96 -12.23
CA SER A 355 6.54 -13.50 -13.00
C SER A 355 6.40 -12.83 -14.38
N ILE A 356 6.55 -11.51 -14.46
CA ILE A 356 6.52 -10.78 -15.74
C ILE A 356 7.70 -11.19 -16.62
N ASN A 357 8.90 -11.27 -16.05
CA ASN A 357 10.10 -11.66 -16.79
C ASN A 357 10.01 -13.10 -17.29
N GLU A 358 9.44 -14.02 -16.50
CA GLU A 358 9.19 -15.40 -16.88
C GLU A 358 8.16 -15.50 -18.00
N VAL A 359 7.03 -14.78 -17.88
CA VAL A 359 6.02 -14.72 -18.95
C VAL A 359 6.63 -14.14 -20.23
N ARG A 360 7.41 -13.07 -20.12
CA ARG A 360 8.11 -12.45 -21.26
C ARG A 360 9.08 -13.42 -21.93
N ASN A 361 9.94 -14.09 -21.15
CA ASN A 361 10.93 -15.02 -21.68
C ASN A 361 10.24 -16.24 -22.33
N THR A 362 9.21 -16.77 -21.69
CA THR A 362 8.42 -17.89 -22.21
C THR A 362 7.68 -17.48 -23.48
N ALA A 363 7.10 -16.28 -23.54
CA ALA A 363 6.43 -15.77 -24.73
C ALA A 363 7.41 -15.55 -25.90
N VAL A 364 8.63 -15.05 -25.63
CA VAL A 364 9.66 -14.87 -26.67
C VAL A 364 10.16 -16.23 -27.17
N LEU A 365 10.49 -17.15 -26.27
CA LEU A 365 10.97 -18.49 -26.64
C LEU A 365 9.89 -19.29 -27.39
N GLY A 366 8.67 -19.29 -26.85
CA GLY A 366 7.50 -19.93 -27.46
C GLY A 366 7.16 -19.30 -28.81
N GLY A 367 7.21 -17.97 -28.92
CA GLY A 367 7.00 -17.25 -30.18
C GLY A 367 8.06 -17.58 -31.23
N LEU A 368 9.34 -17.62 -30.85
CA LEU A 368 10.43 -18.02 -31.75
C LEU A 368 10.26 -19.46 -32.23
N LEU A 369 9.97 -20.40 -31.33
CA LEU A 369 9.70 -21.79 -31.67
C LEU A 369 8.48 -21.93 -32.60
N ALA A 370 7.41 -21.18 -32.34
CA ALA A 370 6.24 -21.16 -33.22
C ALA A 370 6.59 -20.68 -34.63
N VAL A 371 7.37 -19.60 -34.77
CA VAL A 371 7.84 -19.12 -36.07
C VAL A 371 8.72 -20.15 -36.77
N LEU A 372 9.60 -20.86 -36.05
CA LEU A 372 10.43 -21.93 -36.62
C LEU A 372 9.61 -23.12 -37.11
N VAL A 373 8.61 -23.55 -36.33
CA VAL A 373 7.69 -24.63 -36.72
C VAL A 373 6.88 -24.20 -37.95
N LEU A 374 6.34 -22.97 -37.95
CA LEU A 374 5.62 -22.42 -39.11
C LEU A 374 6.49 -22.36 -40.35
N PHE A 375 7.74 -21.91 -40.22
CA PHE A 375 8.68 -21.89 -41.32
C PHE A 375 8.92 -23.29 -41.89
N PHE A 376 9.04 -24.31 -41.03
CA PHE A 376 9.25 -25.69 -41.46
C PHE A 376 8.04 -26.25 -42.23
N PHE A 377 6.82 -25.93 -41.82
CA PHE A 377 5.59 -26.37 -42.49
C PHE A 377 5.30 -25.61 -43.80
N LEU A 378 5.38 -24.28 -43.77
CA LEU A 378 5.03 -23.43 -44.91
C LEU A 378 6.15 -23.37 -45.96
N ARG A 379 7.42 -23.54 -45.56
CA ARG A 379 8.63 -23.40 -46.40
C ARG A 379 8.72 -22.10 -47.20
N ASP A 380 7.91 -21.09 -46.87
CA ASP A 380 7.89 -19.77 -47.49
C ASP A 380 8.19 -18.71 -46.42
N VAL A 381 9.33 -18.04 -46.59
CA VAL A 381 9.80 -16.97 -45.70
C VAL A 381 8.80 -15.82 -45.66
N ARG A 382 8.17 -15.46 -46.78
CA ARG A 382 7.27 -14.30 -46.86
C ARG A 382 5.98 -14.57 -46.07
N THR A 383 5.37 -15.74 -46.30
CA THR A 383 4.15 -16.15 -45.62
C THR A 383 4.37 -16.31 -44.11
N THR A 384 5.49 -16.91 -43.73
CA THR A 384 5.87 -17.03 -42.31
C THR A 384 6.08 -15.67 -41.65
N LEU A 385 6.75 -14.72 -42.32
CA LEU A 385 7.02 -13.39 -41.78
C LEU A 385 5.74 -12.56 -41.62
N ILE A 386 4.76 -12.71 -42.52
CA ILE A 386 3.45 -12.07 -42.38
C ILE A 386 2.74 -12.52 -41.10
N ILE A 387 2.75 -13.83 -40.81
CA ILE A 387 2.16 -14.38 -39.57
C ILE A 387 2.95 -13.91 -38.35
N ALA A 388 4.29 -13.96 -38.42
CA ALA A 388 5.18 -13.57 -37.32
C ALA A 388 5.01 -12.11 -36.92
N VAL A 389 4.78 -11.19 -37.87
CA VAL A 389 4.53 -9.77 -37.61
C VAL A 389 3.09 -9.52 -37.14
N SER A 390 2.11 -10.32 -37.59
CA SER A 390 0.70 -10.19 -37.19
C SER A 390 0.50 -10.35 -35.68
N ILE A 391 1.22 -11.29 -35.05
CA ILE A 391 1.14 -11.57 -33.60
C ILE A 391 1.45 -10.32 -32.74
N PRO A 392 2.66 -9.72 -32.80
CA PRO A 392 2.99 -8.53 -32.00
C PRO A 392 2.13 -7.32 -32.37
N LEU A 393 1.71 -7.19 -33.63
CA LEU A 393 0.82 -6.10 -34.04
C LEU A 393 -0.56 -6.21 -33.37
N SER A 394 -1.11 -7.42 -33.27
CA SER A 394 -2.39 -7.69 -32.60
C SER A 394 -2.32 -7.44 -31.09
N LEU A 395 -1.21 -7.81 -30.45
CA LEU A 395 -0.94 -7.51 -29.05
C LEU A 395 -0.93 -6.01 -28.78
N LEU A 396 -0.17 -5.25 -29.56
CA LEU A 396 -0.11 -3.79 -29.43
C LEU A 396 -1.50 -3.18 -29.58
N MET A 397 -2.25 -3.57 -30.62
CA MET A 397 -3.62 -3.08 -30.82
C MET A 397 -4.56 -3.39 -29.65
N THR A 398 -4.34 -4.50 -28.93
CA THR A 398 -5.17 -4.89 -27.78
C THR A 398 -4.91 -4.01 -26.54
N PHE A 399 -3.73 -3.41 -26.40
CA PHE A 399 -3.45 -2.51 -25.28
C PHE A 399 -4.26 -1.22 -25.31
N ALA A 400 -4.72 -0.77 -26.47
CA ALA A 400 -5.55 0.43 -26.59
C ALA A 400 -6.93 0.29 -25.89
N PRO A 401 -7.77 -0.72 -26.20
CA PRO A 401 -9.03 -0.92 -25.49
C PRO A 401 -8.82 -1.29 -24.01
N MET A 402 -7.75 -2.01 -23.66
CA MET A 402 -7.42 -2.30 -22.25
C MET A 402 -7.22 -1.01 -21.44
N ASN A 403 -6.52 -0.03 -22.01
CA ASN A 403 -6.29 1.26 -21.35
C ASN A 403 -7.57 2.10 -21.28
N LEU A 404 -8.41 2.08 -22.33
CA LEU A 404 -9.71 2.76 -22.32
C LEU A 404 -10.69 2.19 -21.28
N LEU A 405 -10.60 0.88 -21.01
CA LEU A 405 -11.43 0.19 -20.02
C LEU A 405 -10.81 0.20 -18.61
N GLY A 406 -9.61 0.76 -18.44
CA GLY A 406 -8.91 0.80 -17.15
C GLY A 406 -8.44 -0.57 -16.65
N THR A 407 -8.31 -1.58 -17.53
CA THR A 407 -7.89 -2.93 -17.11
C THR A 407 -6.37 -3.01 -16.95
N SER A 408 -5.91 -3.55 -15.83
CA SER A 408 -4.48 -3.79 -15.57
C SER A 408 -3.91 -4.97 -16.37
N LEU A 409 -2.60 -4.95 -16.60
CA LEU A 409 -1.86 -6.10 -17.10
C LEU A 409 -1.54 -7.03 -15.91
N ASN A 410 -2.31 -8.10 -15.79
CA ASN A 410 -2.20 -9.12 -14.74
C ASN A 410 -2.22 -10.55 -15.32
N ILE A 411 -2.00 -11.57 -14.48
CA ILE A 411 -1.92 -12.98 -14.90
C ILE A 411 -3.17 -13.42 -15.68
N MET A 412 -4.37 -12.99 -15.27
CA MET A 412 -5.63 -13.33 -15.95
C MET A 412 -5.71 -12.68 -17.35
N SER A 413 -5.39 -11.39 -17.44
CA SER A 413 -5.35 -10.68 -18.72
C SER A 413 -4.27 -11.23 -19.67
N LEU A 414 -3.10 -11.60 -19.15
CA LEU A 414 -2.01 -12.22 -19.91
C LEU A 414 -2.41 -13.61 -20.40
N GLY A 415 -3.11 -14.40 -19.59
CA GLY A 415 -3.71 -15.67 -20.00
C GLY A 415 -4.73 -15.49 -21.13
N GLY A 416 -5.60 -14.48 -21.03
CA GLY A 416 -6.55 -14.11 -22.09
C GLY A 416 -5.86 -13.69 -23.39
N LEU A 417 -4.81 -12.87 -23.29
CA LEU A 417 -3.98 -12.49 -24.44
C LEU A 417 -3.30 -13.71 -25.07
N ALA A 418 -2.75 -14.63 -24.26
CA ALA A 418 -2.11 -15.86 -24.76
C ALA A 418 -3.10 -16.76 -25.52
N LEU A 419 -4.31 -16.95 -24.99
CA LEU A 419 -5.38 -17.69 -25.67
C LEU A 419 -5.79 -16.98 -26.97
N GLY A 420 -5.96 -15.66 -26.92
CA GLY A 420 -6.28 -14.83 -28.09
C GLY A 420 -5.24 -14.94 -29.21
N ILE A 421 -3.94 -14.92 -28.86
CA ILE A 421 -2.85 -15.14 -29.82
C ILE A 421 -2.97 -16.52 -30.46
N GLY A 422 -3.22 -17.57 -29.67
CA GLY A 422 -3.37 -18.93 -30.19
C GLY A 422 -4.46 -19.03 -31.26
N MET A 423 -5.65 -18.48 -30.98
CA MET A 423 -6.76 -18.45 -31.94
C MET A 423 -6.47 -17.61 -33.19
N LEU A 424 -5.81 -16.46 -33.01
CA LEU A 424 -5.46 -15.57 -34.11
C LEU A 424 -4.45 -16.22 -35.05
N VAL A 425 -3.44 -16.89 -34.51
CA VAL A 425 -2.41 -17.59 -35.26
C VAL A 425 -3.04 -18.72 -36.08
N ASP A 426 -3.87 -19.56 -35.47
CA ASP A 426 -4.54 -20.68 -36.16
C ASP A 426 -5.38 -20.19 -37.35
N SER A 427 -6.22 -19.18 -37.12
CA SER A 427 -7.05 -18.57 -38.18
C SER A 427 -6.20 -17.94 -39.30
N SER A 428 -5.09 -17.29 -38.94
CA SER A 428 -4.19 -16.65 -39.91
C SER A 428 -3.46 -17.69 -40.78
N ILE A 429 -3.06 -18.81 -40.19
CA ILE A 429 -2.40 -19.93 -40.90
C ILE A 429 -3.37 -20.51 -41.93
N VAL A 430 -4.60 -20.86 -41.54
CA VAL A 430 -5.59 -21.48 -42.43
C VAL A 430 -5.90 -20.56 -43.62
N VAL A 431 -6.04 -19.25 -43.40
CA VAL A 431 -6.32 -18.28 -44.48
C VAL A 431 -5.12 -18.16 -45.42
N LEU A 432 -3.90 -18.03 -44.89
CA LEU A 432 -2.71 -17.89 -45.73
C LEU A 432 -2.38 -19.18 -46.48
N GLU A 433 -2.59 -20.35 -45.87
CA GLU A 433 -2.49 -21.64 -46.55
C GLU A 433 -3.51 -21.76 -47.67
N SER A 434 -4.77 -21.36 -47.45
CA SER A 434 -5.78 -21.38 -48.50
C SER A 434 -5.43 -20.42 -49.64
N ILE A 435 -4.88 -19.24 -49.35
CA ILE A 435 -4.40 -18.30 -50.39
C ILE A 435 -3.22 -18.89 -51.15
N HIS A 436 -2.28 -19.55 -50.46
CA HIS A 436 -1.14 -20.21 -51.08
C HIS A 436 -1.60 -21.34 -52.00
N ARG A 437 -2.56 -22.17 -51.55
CA ARG A 437 -3.14 -23.26 -52.33
C ARG A 437 -3.83 -22.74 -53.59
N CYS A 438 -4.76 -21.77 -53.48
CA CYS A 438 -5.42 -21.18 -54.66
C CYS A 438 -4.40 -20.60 -55.65
N ARG A 439 -3.42 -19.84 -55.14
CA ARG A 439 -2.35 -19.28 -55.98
C ARG A 439 -1.50 -20.36 -56.67
N SER A 440 -1.30 -21.52 -56.05
CA SER A 440 -0.58 -22.66 -56.64
C SER A 440 -1.42 -23.41 -57.67
N GLU A 441 -2.74 -23.42 -57.51
CA GLU A 441 -3.72 -24.07 -58.40
C GLU A 441 -4.10 -23.17 -59.60
N GLY A 442 -3.82 -21.86 -59.54
CA GLY A 442 -4.03 -20.91 -60.64
C GLY A 442 -5.33 -20.11 -60.57
N ASP A 443 -6.06 -20.19 -59.45
CA ASP A 443 -7.22 -19.38 -59.08
C ASP A 443 -6.81 -18.16 -58.23
#